data_AF-A0A1F7ZYD9-F1
#
_entry.id   AF-A0A1F7ZYD9-F1
#
_cell.length_a   1.000
_cell.length_b   1.000
_cell.length_c   1.000
_cell.angle_alpha   90.00
_cell.angle_beta   90.00
_cell.angle_gamma   90.00
#
_symmetry.space_group_name_H-M   'P 1'
#
loop_
_entity.id
_entity.type
_entity.pdbx_description
1 polymer ?
#
loop_
_entity_poly.entity_id
_entity_poly.type
_entity_poly.pdbx_seq_one_letter_code
_entity_poly.pdbx_strand_id
1 'polypeptide(L)'
;VPKPWHSVVAYEAINLFAFLFNCVGKALPTVATATLYISLISFTVILITVPAAAPTHANAQFVFTNFVNSTGWPSDGLAFLVGLINPNWVFACLDSATHLAEEVSRPERSIPIAILSTVAIGFITSWFYCIAMFFSVHDLALITSTPTGVPILALFHQALQSKPGAIALESLILVTGIGCQIACHTWQSRLCWSFARDNGLPFSRFLAKIHPVLDVPFNAHVVSCTVVSLLGLLYLGSSTAFNSMVSACIVLLYSSYVVPVIALLYKGRRNIPHGPFDMNYVCVVYAVVGAIIAADWVARGKRRFRGQDTRHLEVEGEDYAD
;
A
#
# COMPACT_ATOMS: atom_id res chain seq x y z
N VAL A 1 -20.32 -3.22 -18.39
CA VAL A 1 -18.85 -3.15 -18.22
C VAL A 1 -18.47 -1.70 -17.95
N PRO A 2 -17.76 -1.39 -16.85
CA PRO A 2 -17.32 -0.04 -16.55
C PRO A 2 -16.41 0.49 -17.68
N LYS A 3 -16.66 1.72 -18.13
CA LYS A 3 -15.82 2.39 -19.13
C LYS A 3 -14.69 3.15 -18.42
N PRO A 4 -13.52 3.36 -19.05
CA PRO A 4 -12.40 4.06 -18.42
C PRO A 4 -12.76 5.43 -17.84
N TRP A 5 -13.67 6.16 -18.49
CA TRP A 5 -14.12 7.47 -18.00
C TRP A 5 -14.95 7.39 -16.71
N HIS A 6 -15.64 6.28 -16.42
CA HIS A 6 -16.31 6.10 -15.13
C HIS A 6 -15.30 6.10 -13.99
N SER A 7 -14.16 5.42 -14.17
CA SER A 7 -13.08 5.36 -13.18
C SER A 7 -12.47 6.74 -12.95
N VAL A 8 -12.27 7.52 -14.02
CA VAL A 8 -11.72 8.88 -13.91
C VAL A 8 -12.70 9.84 -13.23
N VAL A 9 -14.00 9.78 -13.56
CA VAL A 9 -15.00 10.60 -12.85
C VAL A 9 -15.07 10.24 -11.37
N ALA A 10 -15.02 8.95 -11.02
CA ALA A 10 -14.98 8.53 -9.63
C ALA A 10 -13.69 9.00 -8.91
N TYR A 11 -12.55 8.91 -9.58
CA TYR A 11 -11.26 9.41 -9.10
C TYR A 11 -11.33 10.92 -8.81
N GLU A 12 -11.82 11.73 -9.75
CA GLU A 12 -11.96 13.18 -9.56
C GLU A 12 -12.96 13.52 -8.46
N ALA A 13 -14.07 12.80 -8.37
CA ALA A 13 -15.06 13.00 -7.32
C ALA A 13 -14.47 12.72 -5.92
N ILE A 14 -13.69 11.65 -5.77
CA ILE A 14 -13.02 11.32 -4.50
C ILE A 14 -11.93 12.34 -4.18
N ASN A 15 -11.13 12.74 -5.17
CA ASN A 15 -10.09 13.77 -5.02
C ASN A 15 -10.69 15.10 -4.58
N LEU A 16 -11.79 15.53 -5.22
CA LEU A 16 -12.52 16.76 -4.86
C LEU A 16 -13.15 16.66 -3.46
N PHE A 17 -13.75 15.51 -3.13
CA PHE A 17 -14.30 15.26 -1.80
C PHE A 17 -13.22 15.37 -0.72
N ALA A 18 -12.10 14.69 -0.91
CA ALA A 18 -10.96 14.74 0.02
C ALA A 18 -10.37 16.15 0.13
N PHE A 19 -10.31 16.90 -0.97
CA PHE A 19 -9.89 18.30 -0.99
C PHE A 19 -10.81 19.19 -0.14
N LEU A 20 -12.12 19.16 -0.39
CA LEU A 20 -13.09 19.98 0.35
C LEU A 20 -13.06 19.65 1.85
N PHE A 21 -12.91 18.37 2.18
CA PHE A 21 -12.84 17.92 3.55
C PHE A 21 -11.56 18.40 4.26
N ASN A 22 -10.43 18.42 3.55
CA ASN A 22 -9.14 18.88 4.09
C ASN A 22 -9.04 20.40 4.26
N CYS A 23 -9.92 21.17 3.62
CA CYS A 23 -9.98 22.62 3.86
C CYS A 23 -10.42 22.97 5.29
N VAL A 24 -11.09 22.05 6.00
CA VAL A 24 -11.56 22.26 7.38
C VAL A 24 -10.57 21.63 8.37
N GLY A 25 -9.43 22.29 8.58
CA GLY A 25 -8.33 21.76 9.42
C GLY A 25 -8.75 21.29 10.82
N LYS A 26 -9.72 21.96 11.45
CA LYS A 26 -10.23 21.62 12.79
C LYS A 26 -10.92 20.26 12.89
N ALA A 27 -11.47 19.75 11.78
CA ALA A 27 -12.16 18.46 11.76
C ALA A 27 -11.19 17.28 11.54
N LEU A 28 -9.99 17.54 11.04
CA LEU A 28 -9.02 16.51 10.66
C LEU A 28 -8.65 15.55 11.80
N PRO A 29 -8.39 16.00 13.06
CA PRO A 29 -8.05 15.08 14.13
C PRO A 29 -9.19 14.11 14.49
N THR A 30 -10.43 14.61 14.52
CA THR A 30 -11.62 13.80 14.78
C THR A 30 -11.83 12.78 13.67
N VAL A 31 -11.60 13.17 12.41
CA VAL A 31 -11.79 12.30 11.25
C VAL A 31 -10.70 11.26 11.14
N ALA A 32 -9.45 11.59 11.47
CA ALA A 32 -8.37 10.61 11.59
C ALA A 32 -8.72 9.54 12.65
N THR A 33 -9.24 9.96 13.79
CA THR A 33 -9.68 9.06 14.87
C THR A 33 -10.86 8.19 14.44
N ALA A 34 -11.87 8.78 13.80
CA ALA A 34 -13.03 8.04 13.29
C ALA A 34 -12.62 7.02 12.22
N THR A 35 -11.75 7.43 11.28
CA THR A 35 -11.21 6.55 10.23
C THR A 35 -10.44 5.37 10.84
N LEU A 36 -9.66 5.61 11.90
CA LEU A 36 -8.97 4.54 12.61
C LEU A 36 -9.98 3.51 13.16
N TYR A 37 -11.02 3.95 13.87
CA TYR A 37 -12.04 3.02 14.39
C TYR A 37 -12.80 2.30 13.27
N ILE A 38 -13.17 3.00 12.20
CA ILE A 38 -13.81 2.39 11.04
C ILE A 38 -12.92 1.32 10.43
N SER A 39 -11.61 1.58 10.31
CA SER A 39 -10.65 0.61 9.76
C SER A 39 -10.55 -0.64 10.63
N LEU A 40 -10.52 -0.50 11.96
CA LEU A 40 -10.45 -1.61 12.90
C LEU A 40 -11.74 -2.44 12.90
N ILE A 41 -12.90 -1.77 12.84
CA ILE A 41 -14.20 -2.44 12.72
C ILE A 41 -14.28 -3.18 11.39
N SER A 42 -13.92 -2.53 10.28
CA SER A 42 -13.93 -3.13 8.94
C SER A 42 -13.03 -4.35 8.88
N PHE A 43 -11.79 -4.23 9.39
CA PHE A 43 -10.85 -5.35 9.51
C PHE A 43 -11.45 -6.51 10.31
N THR A 44 -12.00 -6.23 11.49
CA THR A 44 -12.55 -7.28 12.38
C THR A 44 -13.75 -7.97 11.76
N VAL A 45 -14.66 -7.20 11.16
CA VAL A 45 -15.85 -7.73 10.46
C VAL A 45 -15.42 -8.62 9.30
N ILE A 46 -14.53 -8.16 8.42
CA ILE A 46 -14.10 -8.96 7.26
C ILE A 46 -13.33 -10.22 7.71
N LEU A 47 -12.42 -10.08 8.69
CA LEU A 47 -11.62 -11.17 9.22
C LEU A 47 -12.48 -12.30 9.83
N ILE A 48 -13.61 -11.96 10.44
CA ILE A 48 -14.53 -12.94 11.03
C ILE A 48 -15.52 -13.46 9.99
N THR A 49 -16.18 -12.57 9.26
CA THR A 49 -17.29 -12.91 8.37
C THR A 49 -16.85 -13.77 7.19
N VAL A 50 -15.71 -13.46 6.55
CA VAL A 50 -15.29 -14.17 5.33
C VAL A 50 -14.94 -15.63 5.62
N PRO A 51 -14.09 -15.96 6.61
CA PRO A 51 -13.87 -17.35 6.98
C PRO A 51 -15.11 -18.02 7.54
N ALA A 52 -15.90 -17.36 8.38
CA ALA A 52 -17.08 -17.98 8.97
C ALA A 52 -18.19 -18.32 7.95
N ALA A 53 -18.33 -17.52 6.90
CA ALA A 53 -19.33 -17.73 5.85
C ALA A 53 -18.84 -18.64 4.72
N ALA A 54 -17.51 -18.81 4.57
CA ALA A 54 -16.95 -19.61 3.49
C ALA A 54 -17.46 -21.06 3.57
N PRO A 55 -18.00 -21.62 2.47
CA PRO A 55 -18.61 -22.96 2.48
C PRO A 55 -17.59 -24.07 2.74
N THR A 56 -16.33 -23.84 2.36
CA THR A 56 -15.21 -24.74 2.61
C THR A 56 -13.92 -23.92 2.77
N HIS A 57 -12.90 -24.57 3.31
CA HIS A 57 -11.57 -23.97 3.45
C HIS A 57 -10.55 -24.65 2.56
N ALA A 58 -9.70 -23.85 1.93
CA ALA A 58 -8.57 -24.36 1.15
C ALA A 58 -7.63 -25.21 2.02
N ASN A 59 -6.99 -26.21 1.41
CA ASN A 59 -6.02 -27.04 2.11
C ASN A 59 -4.78 -26.21 2.48
N ALA A 60 -4.22 -26.44 3.68
CA ALA A 60 -2.97 -25.80 4.11
C ALA A 60 -1.81 -26.01 3.11
N GLN A 61 -1.75 -27.17 2.45
CA GLN A 61 -0.77 -27.40 1.38
C GLN A 61 -0.97 -26.43 0.22
N PHE A 62 -2.21 -26.19 -0.20
CA PHE A 62 -2.49 -25.19 -1.23
C PHE A 62 -2.06 -23.79 -0.78
N VAL A 63 -2.45 -23.38 0.44
CA VAL A 63 -2.16 -22.03 0.96
C VAL A 63 -0.66 -21.76 1.12
N PHE A 64 0.11 -22.73 1.62
CA PHE A 64 1.53 -22.50 1.96
C PHE A 64 2.53 -22.97 0.90
N THR A 65 2.13 -23.86 -0.02
CA THR A 65 3.10 -24.49 -0.95
C THR A 65 2.80 -24.27 -2.42
N ASN A 66 1.55 -23.92 -2.76
CA ASN A 66 1.18 -23.65 -4.14
C ASN A 66 1.62 -22.24 -4.55
N PHE A 67 2.25 -22.14 -5.72
CA PHE A 67 2.66 -20.88 -6.29
C PHE A 67 2.18 -20.82 -7.74
N VAL A 68 1.36 -19.81 -8.04
CA VAL A 68 0.79 -19.61 -9.37
C VAL A 68 1.42 -18.36 -9.99
N ASN A 69 2.17 -18.56 -11.07
CA ASN A 69 2.78 -17.47 -11.82
C ASN A 69 1.91 -17.09 -13.01
N SER A 70 1.12 -16.03 -12.83
CA SER A 70 0.30 -15.43 -13.90
C SER A 70 0.89 -14.11 -14.43
N THR A 71 2.18 -13.85 -14.15
CA THR A 71 2.81 -12.55 -14.46
C THR A 71 3.35 -12.46 -15.88
N GLY A 72 3.46 -13.58 -16.59
CA GLY A 72 4.07 -13.68 -17.92
C GLY A 72 5.60 -13.77 -17.91
N TRP A 73 6.24 -13.66 -16.73
CA TRP A 73 7.67 -13.89 -16.60
C TRP A 73 8.00 -15.38 -16.54
N PRO A 74 9.05 -15.85 -17.24
CA PRO A 74 9.44 -17.27 -17.24
C PRO A 74 9.98 -17.76 -15.90
N SER A 75 10.38 -16.84 -15.00
CA SER A 75 10.91 -17.18 -13.67
C SER A 75 9.89 -16.87 -12.58
N ASP A 76 9.53 -17.90 -11.82
CA ASP A 76 8.70 -17.78 -10.60
C ASP A 76 9.33 -16.85 -9.56
N GLY A 77 10.68 -16.80 -9.51
CA GLY A 77 11.39 -15.89 -8.63
C GLY A 77 11.19 -14.43 -8.99
N LEU A 78 11.15 -14.11 -10.29
CA LEU A 78 10.88 -12.75 -10.75
C LEU A 78 9.41 -12.39 -10.53
N ALA A 79 8.49 -13.31 -10.78
CA ALA A 79 7.07 -13.13 -10.47
C ALA A 79 6.82 -12.81 -9.00
N PHE A 80 7.53 -13.49 -8.09
CA PHE A 80 7.49 -13.22 -6.65
C PHE A 80 7.98 -11.80 -6.33
N LEU A 81 9.14 -11.39 -6.86
CA LEU A 81 9.69 -10.03 -6.64
C LEU A 81 8.76 -8.93 -7.15
N VAL A 82 8.15 -9.14 -8.32
CA VAL A 82 7.13 -8.23 -8.87
C VAL A 82 5.90 -8.19 -7.98
N GLY A 83 5.49 -9.33 -7.40
CA GLY A 83 4.38 -9.41 -6.44
C GLY A 83 4.60 -8.59 -5.16
N LEU A 84 5.85 -8.40 -4.73
CA LEU A 84 6.19 -7.60 -3.52
C LEU A 84 5.91 -6.10 -3.67
N ILE A 85 5.61 -5.62 -4.88
CA ILE A 85 5.21 -4.23 -5.11
C ILE A 85 3.93 -3.88 -4.34
N ASN A 86 2.97 -4.80 -4.24
CA ASN A 86 1.69 -4.55 -3.55
C ASN A 86 1.88 -4.40 -2.02
N PRO A 87 2.59 -5.30 -1.30
CA PRO A 87 2.94 -5.08 0.09
C PRO A 87 3.73 -3.79 0.34
N ASN A 88 4.62 -3.39 -0.58
CA ASN A 88 5.36 -2.12 -0.44
C ASN A 88 4.42 -0.91 -0.48
N TRP A 89 3.35 -0.95 -1.28
CA TRP A 89 2.33 0.11 -1.30
C TRP A 89 1.68 0.34 0.06
N VAL A 90 1.42 -0.73 0.82
CA VAL A 90 0.79 -0.65 2.14
C VAL A 90 1.64 0.17 3.13
N PHE A 91 2.95 0.22 2.93
CA PHE A 91 3.90 0.94 3.78
C PHE A 91 4.53 2.18 3.13
N ALA A 92 3.98 2.65 2.01
CA ALA A 92 4.55 3.78 1.26
C ALA A 92 4.65 5.07 2.10
N CYS A 93 3.64 5.38 2.93
CA CYS A 93 3.58 6.65 3.66
C CYS A 93 4.01 6.55 5.14
N LEU A 94 4.93 5.64 5.48
CA LEU A 94 5.41 5.48 6.86
C LEU A 94 6.08 6.75 7.42
N ASP A 95 6.75 7.51 6.56
CA ASP A 95 7.43 8.75 6.91
C ASP A 95 6.45 9.92 7.13
N SER A 96 5.16 9.76 6.83
CA SER A 96 4.14 10.81 7.02
C SER A 96 4.17 11.41 8.43
N ALA A 97 4.38 10.60 9.47
CA ALA A 97 4.51 11.05 10.85
C ALA A 97 5.66 12.05 11.07
N THR A 98 6.73 11.98 10.27
CA THR A 98 7.87 12.90 10.35
C THR A 98 7.52 14.30 9.82
N HIS A 99 6.68 14.37 8.80
CA HIS A 99 6.21 15.63 8.20
C HIS A 99 5.19 16.37 9.07
N LEU A 100 4.70 15.71 10.14
CA LEU A 100 3.84 16.29 11.16
C LEU A 100 4.59 16.60 12.46
N ALA A 101 5.93 16.52 12.47
CA ALA A 101 6.72 16.68 13.69
C ALA A 101 6.47 17.99 14.43
N GLU A 102 6.17 19.07 13.70
CA GLU A 102 5.89 20.40 14.27
C GLU A 102 4.58 20.44 15.09
N GLU A 103 3.67 19.49 14.89
CA GLU A 103 2.36 19.41 15.58
C GLU A 103 2.34 18.40 16.74
N VAL A 104 3.41 17.60 16.89
CA VAL A 104 3.47 16.49 17.84
C VAL A 104 4.18 16.93 19.12
N SER A 105 3.60 16.59 20.27
CA SER A 105 4.30 16.75 21.55
C SER A 105 5.45 15.73 21.68
N ARG A 106 6.66 16.24 21.95
CA ARG A 106 7.90 15.44 22.06
C ARG A 106 8.18 14.58 20.80
N PRO A 107 8.44 15.22 19.64
CA PRO A 107 8.61 14.51 18.36
C PRO A 107 9.73 13.46 18.39
N GLU A 108 10.80 13.74 19.13
CA GLU A 108 11.96 12.84 19.30
C GLU A 108 11.62 11.45 19.86
N ARG A 109 10.50 11.34 20.60
CA ARG A 109 10.03 10.06 21.18
C ARG A 109 8.77 9.55 20.49
N SER A 110 7.82 10.43 20.21
CA SER A 110 6.52 10.04 19.67
C SER A 110 6.61 9.53 18.23
N ILE A 111 7.46 10.13 17.39
CA ILE A 111 7.57 9.77 15.97
C ILE A 111 8.20 8.38 15.79
N PRO A 112 9.36 8.03 16.42
CA PRO A 112 9.92 6.69 16.28
C PRO A 112 8.97 5.60 16.78
N ILE A 113 8.29 5.82 17.91
CA ILE A 113 7.29 4.87 18.42
C ILE A 113 6.15 4.71 17.41
N ALA A 114 5.60 5.81 16.89
CA ALA A 114 4.50 5.76 15.94
C ALA A 114 4.86 4.95 14.68
N ILE A 115 6.04 5.18 14.09
CA ILE A 115 6.49 4.45 12.90
C ILE A 115 6.63 2.95 13.20
N LEU A 116 7.31 2.57 14.30
CA LEU A 116 7.52 1.16 14.66
C LEU A 116 6.21 0.46 15.01
N SER A 117 5.32 1.13 15.74
CA SER A 117 4.00 0.61 16.07
C SER A 117 3.16 0.41 14.82
N THR A 118 3.18 1.33 13.84
CA THR A 118 2.47 1.15 12.57
C THR A 118 2.98 -0.05 11.79
N VAL A 119 4.30 -0.27 11.72
CA VAL A 119 4.88 -1.46 11.08
C VAL A 119 4.46 -2.74 11.80
N ALA A 120 4.57 -2.78 13.12
CA ALA A 120 4.23 -3.96 13.91
C ALA A 120 2.74 -4.31 13.83
N ILE A 121 1.86 -3.32 14.04
CA ILE A 121 0.40 -3.50 13.95
C ILE A 121 0.03 -3.90 12.53
N GLY A 122 0.54 -3.21 11.52
CA GLY A 122 0.27 -3.49 10.11
C GLY A 122 0.70 -4.89 9.68
N PHE A 123 1.86 -5.36 10.16
CA PHE A 123 2.32 -6.73 9.90
C PHE A 123 1.40 -7.77 10.54
N ILE A 124 1.08 -7.62 11.83
CA ILE A 124 0.24 -8.57 12.56
C ILE A 124 -1.15 -8.65 11.94
N THR A 125 -1.80 -7.50 11.68
CA THR A 125 -3.15 -7.47 11.11
C THR A 125 -3.17 -8.04 9.69
N SER A 126 -2.24 -7.61 8.83
CA SER A 126 -2.16 -8.08 7.45
C SER A 126 -1.86 -9.58 7.37
N TRP A 127 -1.01 -10.10 8.26
CA TRP A 127 -0.69 -11.53 8.31
C TRP A 127 -1.93 -12.38 8.55
N PHE A 128 -2.69 -12.08 9.61
CA PHE A 128 -3.93 -12.81 9.91
C PHE A 128 -4.99 -12.63 8.82
N TYR A 129 -5.11 -11.41 8.28
CA TYR A 129 -6.03 -11.14 7.18
C TYR A 129 -5.71 -11.98 5.94
N CYS A 130 -4.46 -11.96 5.48
CA CYS A 130 -4.05 -12.71 4.28
C CYS A 130 -4.26 -14.21 4.46
N ILE A 131 -3.89 -14.78 5.63
CA ILE A 131 -4.13 -16.18 5.93
C ILE A 131 -5.63 -16.50 5.85
N ALA A 132 -6.47 -15.72 6.55
CA ALA A 132 -7.91 -15.90 6.54
C ALA A 132 -8.48 -15.86 5.12
N MET A 133 -8.08 -14.87 4.30
CA MET A 133 -8.53 -14.76 2.92
C MET A 133 -8.07 -15.94 2.06
N PHE A 134 -6.82 -16.38 2.17
CA PHE A 134 -6.31 -17.51 1.39
C PHE A 134 -6.99 -18.83 1.74
N PHE A 135 -7.31 -19.06 3.02
CA PHE A 135 -8.10 -20.22 3.42
C PHE A 135 -9.56 -20.13 2.94
N SER A 136 -10.08 -18.94 2.67
CA SER A 136 -11.42 -18.73 2.09
C SER A 136 -11.45 -18.74 0.56
N VAL A 137 -10.31 -18.90 -0.13
CA VAL A 137 -10.28 -19.04 -1.59
C VAL A 137 -10.78 -20.43 -1.99
N HIS A 138 -11.71 -20.48 -2.95
CA HIS A 138 -12.22 -21.74 -3.47
C HIS A 138 -11.83 -21.96 -4.94
N ASP A 139 -11.86 -20.91 -5.76
CA ASP A 139 -11.44 -20.96 -7.17
C ASP A 139 -10.63 -19.70 -7.51
N LEU A 140 -9.32 -19.89 -7.60
CA LEU A 140 -8.38 -18.80 -7.90
C LEU A 140 -8.53 -18.29 -9.34
N ALA A 141 -8.92 -19.15 -10.28
CA ALA A 141 -9.09 -18.75 -11.69
C ALA A 141 -10.26 -17.77 -11.82
N LEU A 142 -11.40 -18.06 -11.18
CA LEU A 142 -12.56 -17.16 -11.20
C LEU A 142 -12.28 -15.81 -10.51
N ILE A 143 -11.46 -15.81 -9.45
CA ILE A 143 -11.04 -14.57 -8.76
C ILE A 143 -10.13 -13.73 -9.67
N THR A 144 -9.17 -14.35 -10.34
CA THR A 144 -8.17 -13.65 -11.17
C THR A 144 -8.73 -13.20 -12.52
N SER A 145 -9.69 -13.94 -13.10
CA SER A 145 -10.35 -13.59 -14.36
C SER A 145 -11.66 -12.83 -14.17
N THR A 146 -11.89 -12.22 -12.99
CA THR A 146 -13.17 -11.59 -12.68
C THR A 146 -13.50 -10.43 -13.65
N PRO A 147 -14.71 -10.38 -14.24
CA PRO A 147 -15.13 -9.29 -15.10
C PRO A 147 -15.21 -7.92 -14.40
N THR A 148 -15.22 -7.90 -13.07
CA THR A 148 -15.26 -6.66 -12.28
C THR A 148 -13.92 -5.95 -12.24
N GLY A 149 -12.81 -6.65 -12.51
CA GLY A 149 -11.45 -6.12 -12.32
C GLY A 149 -11.06 -5.92 -10.85
N VAL A 150 -11.88 -6.41 -9.90
CA VAL A 150 -11.66 -6.29 -8.45
C VAL A 150 -11.65 -7.70 -7.84
N PRO A 151 -10.47 -8.35 -7.73
CA PRO A 151 -10.36 -9.73 -7.25
C PRO A 151 -10.89 -9.95 -5.84
N ILE A 152 -10.70 -8.98 -4.93
CA ILE A 152 -11.15 -9.11 -3.54
C ILE A 152 -12.68 -9.17 -3.42
N LEU A 153 -13.39 -8.40 -4.26
CA LEU A 153 -14.86 -8.47 -4.33
C LEU A 153 -15.34 -9.83 -4.83
N ALA A 154 -14.63 -10.43 -5.80
CA ALA A 154 -14.93 -11.79 -6.27
C ALA A 154 -14.69 -12.83 -5.17
N LEU A 155 -13.63 -12.67 -4.38
CA LEU A 155 -13.36 -13.52 -3.20
C LEU A 155 -14.50 -13.40 -2.17
N PHE A 156 -14.95 -12.19 -1.85
CA PHE A 156 -16.07 -12.00 -0.93
C PHE A 156 -17.37 -12.61 -1.45
N HIS A 157 -17.63 -12.48 -2.75
CA HIS A 157 -18.79 -13.11 -3.37
C HIS A 157 -18.70 -14.64 -3.33
N GLN A 158 -17.51 -15.19 -3.57
CA GLN A 158 -17.26 -16.63 -3.49
C GLN A 158 -17.38 -17.17 -2.05
N ALA A 159 -16.90 -16.42 -1.07
CA ALA A 159 -17.00 -16.82 0.33
C ALA A 159 -18.45 -16.72 0.85
N LEU A 160 -19.15 -15.62 0.59
CA LEU A 160 -20.49 -15.38 1.15
C LEU A 160 -21.62 -15.98 0.32
N GLN A 161 -21.36 -16.38 -0.94
CA GLN A 161 -22.37 -16.82 -1.92
C GLN A 161 -23.55 -15.81 -2.07
N SER A 162 -23.29 -14.53 -1.78
CA SER A 162 -24.30 -13.48 -1.67
C SER A 162 -23.77 -12.16 -2.21
N LYS A 163 -24.43 -11.62 -3.25
CA LYS A 163 -24.08 -10.32 -3.85
C LYS A 163 -24.21 -9.16 -2.86
N PRO A 164 -25.32 -9.00 -2.10
CA PRO A 164 -25.43 -7.92 -1.12
C PRO A 164 -24.36 -8.01 -0.03
N GLY A 165 -24.05 -9.22 0.43
CA GLY A 165 -23.01 -9.43 1.45
C GLY A 165 -21.62 -9.03 0.96
N ALA A 166 -21.24 -9.44 -0.25
CA ALA A 166 -19.95 -9.07 -0.84
C ALA A 166 -19.82 -7.55 -1.06
N ILE A 167 -20.88 -6.89 -1.51
CA ILE A 167 -20.93 -5.43 -1.68
C ILE A 167 -20.82 -4.72 -0.34
N ALA A 168 -21.46 -5.24 0.72
CA ALA A 168 -21.37 -4.66 2.06
C ALA A 168 -19.92 -4.71 2.58
N LEU A 169 -19.24 -5.85 2.44
CA LEU A 169 -17.83 -5.98 2.84
C LEU A 169 -16.91 -5.07 2.01
N GLU A 170 -17.12 -5.00 0.71
CA GLU A 170 -16.35 -4.10 -0.17
C GLU A 170 -16.57 -2.62 0.19
N SER A 171 -17.80 -2.24 0.56
CA SER A 171 -18.08 -0.86 0.97
C SER A 171 -17.32 -0.45 2.24
N LEU A 172 -17.07 -1.38 3.16
CA LEU A 172 -16.22 -1.13 4.34
C LEU A 172 -14.76 -0.81 3.94
N ILE A 173 -14.23 -1.53 2.95
CA ILE A 173 -12.91 -1.25 2.38
C ILE A 173 -12.90 0.14 1.72
N LEU A 174 -13.92 0.46 0.92
CA LEU A 174 -14.03 1.75 0.25
C LEU A 174 -14.09 2.92 1.25
N VAL A 175 -14.90 2.82 2.30
CA VAL A 175 -14.99 3.86 3.34
C VAL A 175 -13.64 4.04 4.04
N THR A 176 -12.96 2.94 4.38
CA THR A 176 -11.61 3.00 4.96
C THR A 176 -10.61 3.65 3.99
N GLY A 177 -10.70 3.34 2.70
CA GLY A 177 -9.89 3.92 1.64
C GLY A 177 -10.10 5.44 1.50
N ILE A 178 -11.35 5.92 1.57
CA ILE A 178 -11.65 7.36 1.53
C ILE A 178 -11.01 8.08 2.74
N GLY A 179 -11.07 7.48 3.93
CA GLY A 179 -10.40 8.04 5.12
C GLY A 179 -8.88 8.10 4.96
N CYS A 180 -8.26 7.07 4.36
CA CYS A 180 -6.85 7.09 3.99
C CYS A 180 -6.52 8.22 3.00
N GLN A 181 -7.36 8.43 1.98
CA GLN A 181 -7.19 9.52 1.01
C GLN A 181 -7.24 10.90 1.69
N ILE A 182 -8.15 11.11 2.64
CA ILE A 182 -8.20 12.36 3.41
C ILE A 182 -6.86 12.59 4.13
N ALA A 183 -6.27 11.56 4.75
CA ALA A 183 -4.97 11.67 5.42
C ALA A 183 -3.82 11.94 4.45
N CYS A 184 -3.82 11.30 3.27
CA CYS A 184 -2.84 11.57 2.21
C CYS A 184 -2.90 13.03 1.74
N HIS A 185 -4.10 13.60 1.64
CA HIS A 185 -4.32 15.00 1.30
C HIS A 185 -3.72 15.97 2.32
N THR A 186 -3.87 15.66 3.62
CA THR A 186 -3.23 16.44 4.68
C THR A 186 -1.70 16.37 4.55
N TRP A 187 -1.16 15.17 4.39
CA TRP A 187 0.29 14.94 4.25
C TRP A 187 0.89 15.68 3.05
N GLN A 188 0.33 15.53 1.85
CA GLN A 188 0.86 16.19 0.65
C GLN A 188 0.84 17.73 0.76
N SER A 189 -0.17 18.28 1.44
CA SER A 189 -0.29 19.74 1.61
C SER A 189 0.82 20.28 2.51
N ARG A 190 1.13 19.58 3.60
CA ARG A 190 2.19 19.92 4.55
C ARG A 190 3.57 19.77 3.94
N LEU A 191 3.79 18.70 3.17
CA LEU A 191 5.06 18.46 2.47
C LEU A 191 5.35 19.57 1.44
N CYS A 192 4.35 19.92 0.63
CA CYS A 192 4.49 20.99 -0.37
C CYS A 192 4.73 22.35 0.31
N TRP A 193 4.01 22.63 1.39
CA TRP A 193 4.17 23.86 2.17
C TRP A 193 5.54 23.98 2.85
N SER A 194 6.01 22.93 3.53
CA SER A 194 7.30 22.95 4.24
C SER A 194 8.46 23.13 3.27
N PHE A 195 8.40 22.46 2.11
CA PHE A 195 9.42 22.63 1.07
C PHE A 195 9.36 24.01 0.39
N ALA A 196 8.16 24.58 0.24
CA ALA A 196 8.00 25.96 -0.23
C ALA A 196 8.53 26.99 0.79
N ARG A 197 8.36 26.76 2.10
CA ARG A 197 8.89 27.62 3.17
C ARG A 197 10.41 27.81 3.04
N ASP A 198 11.11 26.76 2.64
CA ASP A 198 12.56 26.75 2.47
C ASP A 198 13.01 27.23 1.08
N ASN A 199 12.13 27.84 0.29
CA ASN A 199 12.36 28.27 -1.09
C ASN A 199 12.77 27.15 -2.07
N GLY A 200 12.39 25.90 -1.77
CA GLY A 200 12.70 24.74 -2.62
C GLY A 200 11.83 24.59 -3.87
N LEU A 201 10.71 25.34 -3.96
CA LEU A 201 9.76 25.27 -5.08
C LEU A 201 9.66 26.57 -5.87
N PRO A 202 9.35 26.50 -7.18
CA PRO A 202 8.93 27.68 -7.92
C PRO A 202 7.66 28.27 -7.28
N PHE A 203 7.56 29.60 -7.25
CA PHE A 203 6.47 30.31 -6.57
C PHE A 203 6.36 30.03 -5.05
N SER A 204 7.50 29.72 -4.39
CA SER A 204 7.61 29.46 -2.95
C SER A 204 6.81 30.43 -2.08
N ARG A 205 6.88 31.74 -2.36
CA ARG A 205 6.16 32.79 -1.61
C ARG A 205 4.64 32.64 -1.63
N PHE A 206 4.07 32.09 -2.69
CA PHE A 206 2.64 31.83 -2.81
C PHE A 206 2.24 30.53 -2.10
N LEU A 207 3.04 29.47 -2.28
CA LEU A 207 2.79 28.14 -1.73
C LEU A 207 3.02 28.07 -0.22
N ALA A 208 3.96 28.83 0.32
CA ALA A 208 4.27 28.88 1.76
C ALA A 208 3.25 29.67 2.60
N LYS A 209 2.23 30.28 1.98
CA LYS A 209 1.24 31.10 2.69
C LYS A 209 0.17 30.22 3.36
N ILE A 210 0.00 30.38 4.68
CA ILE A 210 -1.09 29.76 5.45
C ILE A 210 -2.34 30.65 5.38
N HIS A 211 -3.51 30.03 5.24
CA HIS A 211 -4.77 30.76 5.20
C HIS A 211 -5.23 31.17 6.61
N PRO A 212 -5.49 32.45 6.91
CA PRO A 212 -5.68 32.94 8.28
C PRO A 212 -6.95 32.43 8.98
N VAL A 213 -8.00 32.08 8.22
CA VAL A 213 -9.27 31.60 8.79
C VAL A 213 -9.31 30.07 8.93
N LEU A 214 -8.63 29.37 8.02
CA LEU A 214 -8.69 27.91 7.93
C LEU A 214 -7.50 27.25 8.64
N ASP A 215 -6.43 28.01 8.89
CA ASP A 215 -5.17 27.58 9.51
C ASP A 215 -4.50 26.40 8.79
N VAL A 216 -4.71 26.32 7.48
CA VAL A 216 -4.15 25.29 6.59
C VAL A 216 -3.43 25.92 5.41
N PRO A 217 -2.42 25.25 4.81
CA PRO A 217 -1.71 25.72 3.63
C PRO A 217 -2.55 25.52 2.36
N PHE A 218 -3.62 26.31 2.23
CA PHE A 218 -4.63 26.16 1.17
C PHE A 218 -4.03 26.23 -0.23
N ASN A 219 -3.12 27.18 -0.49
CA ASN A 219 -2.50 27.34 -1.81
C ASN A 219 -1.68 26.10 -2.22
N ALA A 220 -0.87 25.57 -1.30
CA ALA A 220 -0.11 24.34 -1.52
C ALA A 220 -1.06 23.16 -1.77
N HIS A 221 -2.17 23.08 -1.03
CA HIS A 221 -3.15 22.03 -1.18
C HIS A 221 -3.84 22.05 -2.56
N VAL A 222 -4.30 23.23 -3.01
CA VAL A 222 -4.94 23.41 -4.32
C VAL A 222 -4.01 23.00 -5.45
N VAL A 223 -2.75 23.44 -5.41
CA VAL A 223 -1.76 23.10 -6.45
C VAL A 223 -1.49 21.60 -6.47
N SER A 224 -1.27 20.96 -5.33
CA SER A 224 -1.07 19.50 -5.26
C SER A 224 -2.29 18.74 -5.80
N CYS A 225 -3.51 19.11 -5.40
CA CYS A 225 -4.73 18.44 -5.87
C CYS A 225 -4.97 18.65 -7.38
N THR A 226 -4.58 19.81 -7.92
CA THR A 226 -4.65 20.09 -9.36
C THR A 226 -3.70 19.19 -10.13
N VAL A 227 -2.46 19.02 -9.66
CA VAL A 227 -1.49 18.10 -10.28
C VAL A 227 -2.00 16.66 -10.22
N VAL A 228 -2.52 16.22 -9.07
CA VAL A 228 -3.11 14.88 -8.89
C VAL A 228 -4.30 14.64 -9.83
N SER A 229 -5.17 15.64 -10.00
CA SER A 229 -6.30 15.61 -10.95
C SER A 229 -5.80 15.45 -12.40
N LEU A 230 -4.86 16.28 -12.83
CA LEU A 230 -4.28 16.21 -14.19
C LEU A 230 -3.61 14.86 -14.47
N LEU A 231 -2.91 14.28 -13.48
CA LEU A 231 -2.31 12.96 -13.60
C LEU A 231 -3.36 11.84 -13.65
N GLY A 232 -4.53 12.02 -13.01
CA GLY A 232 -5.66 11.10 -13.11
C GLY A 232 -6.23 11.00 -14.52
N LEU A 233 -6.27 12.12 -15.25
CA LEU A 233 -6.74 12.15 -16.64
C LEU A 233 -5.88 11.28 -17.58
N LEU A 234 -4.64 10.96 -17.22
CA LEU A 234 -3.77 10.05 -17.98
C LEU A 234 -4.42 8.67 -18.17
N TYR A 235 -5.25 8.24 -17.22
CA TYR A 235 -5.98 6.96 -17.31
C TYR A 235 -6.96 6.91 -18.49
N LEU A 236 -7.47 8.06 -18.97
CA LEU A 236 -8.30 8.12 -20.19
C LEU A 236 -7.50 7.76 -21.45
N GLY A 237 -6.22 8.14 -21.48
CA GLY A 237 -5.33 7.90 -22.62
C GLY A 237 -4.73 6.49 -22.59
N SER A 238 -4.21 6.06 -21.44
CA SER A 238 -3.59 4.73 -21.28
C SER A 238 -3.59 4.27 -19.83
N SER A 239 -4.26 3.15 -19.56
CA SER A 239 -4.18 2.46 -18.26
C SER A 239 -2.78 1.92 -17.98
N THR A 240 -2.04 1.50 -19.01
CA THR A 240 -0.64 1.05 -18.87
C THR A 240 0.28 2.17 -18.42
N ALA A 241 0.14 3.37 -19.00
CA ALA A 241 0.93 4.53 -18.59
C ALA A 241 0.61 4.93 -17.14
N PHE A 242 -0.67 4.96 -16.78
CA PHE A 242 -1.11 5.24 -15.42
C PHE A 242 -0.56 4.21 -14.42
N ASN A 243 -0.69 2.91 -14.70
CA ASN A 243 -0.17 1.85 -13.82
C ASN A 243 1.37 1.91 -13.70
N SER A 244 2.07 2.24 -14.78
CA SER A 244 3.53 2.42 -14.75
C SER A 244 3.94 3.60 -13.88
N MET A 245 3.21 4.73 -13.97
CA MET A 245 3.39 5.89 -13.10
C MET A 245 3.17 5.53 -11.63
N VAL A 246 2.09 4.80 -11.31
CA VAL A 246 1.81 4.31 -9.96
C VAL A 246 2.99 3.48 -9.45
N SER A 247 3.45 2.45 -10.17
CA SER A 247 4.63 1.69 -9.75
C SER A 247 5.90 2.55 -9.59
N ALA A 248 6.09 3.56 -10.44
CA ALA A 248 7.22 4.48 -10.34
C ALA A 248 7.19 5.33 -9.06
N CYS A 249 6.02 5.66 -8.50
CA CYS A 249 5.90 6.41 -7.24
C CYS A 249 6.64 5.72 -6.09
N ILE A 250 6.56 4.39 -5.97
CA ILE A 250 7.30 3.63 -4.96
C ILE A 250 8.80 3.74 -5.17
N VAL A 251 9.25 3.63 -6.42
CA VAL A 251 10.68 3.69 -6.75
C VAL A 251 11.24 5.07 -6.42
N LEU A 252 10.52 6.13 -6.77
CA LEU A 252 10.90 7.51 -6.46
C LEU A 252 10.90 7.77 -4.95
N LEU A 253 9.92 7.24 -4.23
CA LEU A 253 9.87 7.32 -2.77
C LEU A 253 11.08 6.65 -2.12
N TYR A 254 11.42 5.42 -2.50
CA TYR A 254 12.62 4.76 -1.97
C TYR A 254 13.91 5.49 -2.37
N SER A 255 13.97 6.04 -3.58
CA SER A 255 15.09 6.86 -4.01
C SER A 255 15.26 8.09 -3.12
N SER A 256 14.15 8.71 -2.70
CA SER A 256 14.15 9.82 -1.73
C SER A 256 14.73 9.39 -0.38
N TYR A 257 14.37 8.21 0.14
CA TYR A 257 14.90 7.68 1.40
C TYR A 257 16.40 7.34 1.35
N VAL A 258 16.93 7.02 0.17
CA VAL A 258 18.37 6.74 -0.01
C VAL A 258 19.20 8.02 0.20
N VAL A 259 18.71 9.20 -0.19
CA VAL A 259 19.43 10.47 -0.07
C VAL A 259 19.87 10.79 1.37
N PRO A 260 18.98 10.83 2.39
CA PRO A 260 19.40 11.09 3.77
C PRO A 260 20.27 9.96 4.34
N VAL A 261 20.10 8.71 3.90
CA VAL A 261 20.96 7.59 4.30
C VAL A 261 22.39 7.80 3.81
N ILE A 262 22.57 8.16 2.53
CA ILE A 262 23.90 8.46 1.96
C ILE A 262 24.51 9.67 2.65
N ALA A 263 23.75 10.74 2.87
CA ALA A 263 24.23 11.93 3.56
C ALA A 263 24.69 11.61 5.00
N LEU A 264 23.95 10.74 5.71
CA LEU A 264 24.32 10.27 7.05
C LEU A 264 25.58 9.41 7.04
N LEU A 265 25.73 8.52 6.04
CA LEU A 265 26.93 7.70 5.86
C LEU A 265 28.16 8.56 5.56
N TYR A 266 28.02 9.59 4.73
CA TYR A 266 29.11 10.50 4.38
C TYR A 266 29.54 11.39 5.55
N LYS A 267 28.59 12.01 6.26
CA LYS A 267 28.87 12.92 7.38
C LYS A 267 29.27 12.19 8.67
N GLY A 268 28.91 10.90 8.77
CA GLY A 268 29.09 10.06 9.95
C GLY A 268 28.13 10.40 11.09
N ARG A 269 27.79 9.40 11.91
CA ARG A 269 26.86 9.56 13.05
C ARG A 269 27.43 10.36 14.24
N ARG A 270 28.72 10.69 14.23
CA ARG A 270 29.42 11.37 15.33
C ARG A 270 28.93 12.80 15.62
N ASN A 271 28.35 13.46 14.63
CA ASN A 271 27.93 14.87 14.74
C ASN A 271 26.44 15.04 15.10
N ILE A 272 25.69 13.97 15.36
CA ILE A 272 24.27 14.02 15.69
C ILE A 272 24.11 13.65 17.17
N PRO A 273 23.51 14.52 18.01
CA PRO A 273 23.24 14.18 19.40
C PRO A 273 22.34 12.96 19.46
N HIS A 274 22.66 12.02 20.36
CA HIS A 274 21.89 10.79 20.50
C HIS A 274 20.49 11.15 21.02
N GLY A 275 19.47 10.76 20.25
CA GLY A 275 18.08 10.89 20.68
C GLY A 275 17.74 9.87 21.78
N PRO A 276 16.55 10.00 22.40
CA PRO A 276 16.10 9.10 23.46
C PRO A 276 15.91 7.63 23.00
N PHE A 277 15.92 7.37 21.69
CA PHE A 277 15.95 6.03 21.11
C PHE A 277 17.28 5.77 20.43
N ASP A 278 18.04 4.81 20.97
CA ASP A 278 19.20 4.26 20.28
C ASP A 278 18.78 2.99 19.51
N MET A 279 18.63 3.12 18.18
CA MET A 279 18.26 2.01 17.29
C MET A 279 19.48 1.37 16.60
N ASN A 280 20.70 1.56 17.13
CA ASN A 280 21.94 1.12 16.47
C ASN A 280 21.96 -0.37 16.07
N TYR A 281 21.30 -1.25 16.83
CA TYR A 281 21.27 -2.70 16.54
C TYR A 281 20.08 -3.14 15.69
N VAL A 282 19.00 -2.36 15.66
CA VAL A 282 17.76 -2.77 14.97
C VAL A 282 17.95 -2.80 13.45
N CYS A 283 18.68 -1.84 12.88
CA CYS A 283 19.06 -1.87 11.47
C CYS A 283 19.92 -3.10 11.10
N VAL A 284 20.82 -3.51 12.00
CA VAL A 284 21.67 -4.70 11.80
C VAL A 284 20.83 -5.97 11.86
N VAL A 285 19.89 -6.06 12.81
CA VAL A 285 18.96 -7.19 12.91
C VAL A 285 18.09 -7.30 11.63
N TYR A 286 17.52 -6.20 11.14
CA TYR A 286 16.77 -6.23 9.87
C TYR A 286 17.64 -6.61 8.68
N ALA A 287 18.88 -6.11 8.60
CA ALA A 287 19.81 -6.48 7.55
C ALA A 287 20.17 -7.98 7.59
N VAL A 288 20.38 -8.53 8.78
CA VAL A 288 20.69 -9.96 8.98
C VAL A 288 19.47 -10.83 8.66
N VAL A 289 18.27 -10.46 9.13
CA VAL A 289 17.03 -11.19 8.80
C VAL A 289 16.76 -11.13 7.30
N GLY A 290 16.91 -9.96 6.67
CA GLY A 290 16.80 -9.81 5.22
C GLY A 290 17.82 -10.66 4.47
N ALA A 291 19.06 -10.72 4.94
CA ALA A 291 20.11 -11.57 4.37
C ALA A 291 19.82 -13.06 4.54
N ILE A 292 19.27 -13.49 5.69
CA ILE A 292 18.86 -14.89 5.93
C ILE A 292 17.70 -15.27 5.01
N ILE A 293 16.68 -14.42 4.87
CA ILE A 293 15.55 -14.65 3.97
C ILE A 293 16.05 -14.72 2.52
N ALA A 294 16.94 -13.81 2.12
CA ALA A 294 17.54 -13.83 0.78
C ALA A 294 18.41 -15.08 0.56
N ALA A 295 19.19 -15.51 1.55
CA ALA A 295 20.04 -16.70 1.47
C ALA A 295 19.22 -18.00 1.42
N ASP A 296 18.19 -18.13 2.27
CA ASP A 296 17.23 -19.23 2.25
C ASP A 296 16.49 -19.27 0.91
N TRP A 297 16.13 -18.10 0.36
CA TRP A 297 15.53 -17.99 -0.95
C TRP A 297 16.48 -18.42 -2.09
N VAL A 298 17.73 -17.94 -2.11
CA VAL A 298 18.73 -18.39 -3.12
C VAL A 298 18.96 -19.89 -3.00
N ALA A 299 18.99 -20.43 -1.77
CA ALA A 299 19.15 -21.85 -1.54
C ALA A 299 17.94 -22.68 -2.02
N ARG A 300 16.71 -22.18 -1.86
CA ARG A 300 15.48 -22.85 -2.35
C ARG A 300 15.27 -22.66 -3.86
N GLY A 301 15.59 -21.49 -4.40
CA GLY A 301 15.54 -21.20 -5.84
C GLY A 301 16.47 -22.11 -6.65
N LYS A 302 17.66 -22.42 -6.10
CA LYS A 302 18.56 -23.44 -6.68
C LYS A 302 18.03 -24.87 -6.60
N ARG A 303 17.16 -25.19 -5.64
CA ARG A 303 16.61 -26.56 -5.45
C ARG A 303 15.34 -26.83 -6.25
N ARG A 304 14.64 -25.80 -6.75
CA ARG A 304 13.36 -25.94 -7.50
C ARG A 304 13.48 -25.69 -9.01
N PHE A 305 14.69 -25.43 -9.53
CA PHE A 305 14.97 -25.44 -10.97
C PHE A 305 15.13 -26.90 -11.47
N ARG A 306 14.04 -27.69 -11.44
CA ARG A 306 13.95 -28.89 -12.31
C ARG A 306 13.48 -28.39 -13.68
N GLY A 307 14.29 -28.64 -14.69
CA GLY A 307 14.15 -28.08 -16.03
C GLY A 307 12.76 -28.23 -16.62
N GLN A 308 12.40 -27.22 -17.41
CA GLN A 308 11.18 -27.15 -18.20
C GLN A 308 11.00 -28.39 -19.12
N ASP A 309 12.10 -29.07 -19.46
CA ASP A 309 12.12 -30.29 -20.28
C ASP A 309 11.43 -31.49 -19.61
N THR A 310 11.46 -31.59 -18.28
CA THR A 310 10.77 -32.71 -17.59
C THR A 310 9.24 -32.57 -17.58
N ARG A 311 8.68 -31.36 -17.76
CA ARG A 311 7.22 -31.18 -17.80
C ARG A 311 6.61 -31.47 -19.18
N HIS A 312 7.37 -31.25 -20.26
CA HIS A 312 6.89 -31.62 -21.60
C HIS A 312 6.81 -33.14 -21.78
N LEU A 313 7.70 -33.91 -21.14
CA LEU A 313 7.70 -35.37 -21.20
C LEU A 313 6.58 -36.02 -20.36
N GLU A 314 6.09 -35.36 -19.30
CA GLU A 314 4.94 -35.87 -18.53
C GLU A 314 3.62 -35.60 -19.27
N VAL A 315 3.48 -34.46 -19.96
CA VAL A 315 2.28 -34.14 -20.76
C VAL A 315 2.22 -34.96 -22.05
N GLU A 316 3.35 -35.20 -22.73
CA GLU A 316 3.39 -36.10 -23.90
C GLU A 316 3.34 -37.59 -23.52
N GLY A 317 3.66 -37.94 -22.26
CA GLY A 317 3.59 -39.31 -21.76
C GLY A 317 2.20 -39.76 -21.33
N GLU A 318 1.35 -38.84 -20.86
CA GLU A 318 -0.04 -39.14 -20.48
C GLU A 318 -0.98 -39.25 -21.69
N ASP A 319 -0.70 -38.56 -22.80
CA ASP A 319 -1.54 -38.65 -24.03
C ASP A 319 -1.36 -39.96 -24.83
N TYR A 320 -0.45 -40.86 -24.41
CA TYR A 320 -0.25 -42.19 -25.03
C TYR A 320 -0.52 -43.37 -24.08
N ALA A 321 -0.99 -43.10 -22.87
CA ALA A 321 -1.32 -44.13 -21.89
C ALA A 321 -2.65 -43.82 -21.21
N ASP A 322 -3.74 -43.82 -21.99
CA ASP A 322 -5.05 -44.41 -21.67
C ASP A 322 -6.02 -44.28 -22.87
#